data_AF-A0A2T0NBM3-F1
#
_entry.id   AF-A0A2T0NBM3-F1
#
_cell.length_a   1.000
_cell.length_b   1.000
_cell.length_c   1.000
_cell.angle_alpha   90.00
_cell.angle_beta   90.00
_cell.angle_gamma   90.00
#
_symmetry.space_group_name_H-M   'P 1'
#
loop_
_entity.id
_entity.type
_entity.pdbx_description
1 polymer ?
#
loop_
_entity_poly.entity_id
_entity_poly.type
_entity_poly.pdbx_seq_one_letter_code
_entity_poly.pdbx_strand_id
1 'polypeptide(L)'
;MHAIRAATGLVILSLAIAACTTGGQTPVEGPMESPVESPVETSAAAPFAAYDRSEPGVGDAALLTAILVLDRGCLYADSEGRRWLPVFPAAGTEWDAAARTLTMDGRTAVLGQTVELGGGTARADVITSAPEGCDRSRVWLVVSVGS
;
A
#
# COMPACT_ATOMS: atom_id res chain seq x y z
N MET A 1 -36.54 -15.30 -21.55
CA MET A 1 -35.94 -15.49 -22.88
C MET A 1 -34.49 -15.02 -22.82
N HIS A 2 -33.55 -15.88 -23.24
CA HIS A 2 -32.08 -15.70 -23.35
C HIS A 2 -31.31 -15.59 -22.00
N ALA A 3 -30.75 -16.64 -21.39
CA ALA A 3 -29.76 -17.68 -21.78
C ALA A 3 -28.29 -17.31 -21.45
N ILE A 4 -27.83 -17.85 -20.32
CA ILE A 4 -26.56 -18.54 -20.00
C ILE A 4 -25.32 -18.20 -20.85
N ARG A 5 -24.20 -17.89 -20.18
CA ARG A 5 -22.88 -18.49 -20.49
C ARG A 5 -21.92 -18.43 -19.29
N ALA A 6 -21.74 -19.60 -18.68
CA ALA A 6 -20.63 -19.94 -17.81
C ALA A 6 -19.35 -20.09 -18.66
N ALA A 7 -18.21 -19.64 -18.13
CA ALA A 7 -16.90 -19.96 -18.68
C ALA A 7 -15.97 -20.39 -17.54
N THR A 8 -16.03 -21.69 -17.26
CA THR A 8 -15.09 -22.43 -16.41
C THR A 8 -13.73 -22.46 -17.12
N GLY A 9 -12.75 -21.72 -16.57
CA GLY A 9 -11.36 -21.74 -17.04
C GLY A 9 -10.48 -22.45 -16.02
N LEU A 10 -10.51 -23.79 -16.03
CA LEU A 10 -9.59 -24.64 -15.27
C LEU A 10 -8.27 -24.74 -16.05
N VAL A 11 -7.19 -24.14 -15.54
CA VAL A 11 -5.83 -24.41 -16.05
C VAL A 11 -5.02 -25.03 -14.91
N ILE A 12 -4.95 -26.35 -14.97
CA ILE A 12 -4.01 -27.17 -14.20
C ILE A 12 -2.72 -27.23 -15.03
N LEU A 13 -1.61 -26.68 -14.54
CA LEU A 13 -0.30 -27.00 -15.06
C LEU A 13 0.61 -27.47 -13.93
N SER A 14 0.62 -28.79 -13.76
CA SER A 14 1.56 -29.52 -12.94
C SER A 14 2.93 -29.56 -13.64
N LEU A 15 4.00 -29.19 -12.94
CA LEU A 15 5.35 -29.60 -13.32
C LEU A 15 6.14 -30.03 -12.06
N ALA A 16 6.29 -31.34 -11.91
CA ALA A 16 7.40 -31.99 -11.18
C ALA A 16 8.67 -31.90 -12.08
N ILE A 17 9.94 -32.15 -11.72
CA ILE A 17 10.66 -33.13 -10.89
C ILE A 17 12.10 -32.55 -10.77
N ALA A 18 12.88 -32.75 -9.69
CA ALA A 18 14.08 -33.63 -9.63
C ALA A 18 15.22 -32.84 -8.91
N ALA A 19 15.72 -33.26 -7.74
CA ALA A 19 16.73 -34.28 -7.47
C ALA A 19 18.15 -33.69 -7.24
N CYS A 20 18.85 -34.28 -6.28
CA CYS A 20 20.01 -33.79 -5.54
C CYS A 20 21.31 -33.68 -6.36
N THR A 21 22.19 -32.73 -5.99
CA THR A 21 23.65 -32.90 -6.16
C THR A 21 24.40 -32.34 -4.96
N THR A 22 24.99 -33.25 -4.18
CA THR A 22 26.03 -33.03 -3.18
C THR A 22 27.39 -32.85 -3.86
N GLY A 23 28.18 -31.87 -3.41
CA GLY A 23 29.65 -31.98 -3.40
C GLY A 23 30.43 -31.03 -4.31
N GLY A 24 31.31 -30.22 -3.70
CA GLY A 24 32.38 -29.51 -4.39
C GLY A 24 32.87 -28.27 -3.63
N GLN A 25 33.64 -28.45 -2.55
CA GLN A 25 34.40 -27.37 -1.92
C GLN A 25 35.76 -27.25 -2.63
N THR A 26 36.01 -26.10 -3.26
CA THR A 26 37.36 -25.64 -3.63
C THR A 26 37.63 -24.33 -2.89
N PRO A 27 38.69 -24.22 -2.08
CA PRO A 27 39.13 -22.95 -1.53
C PRO A 27 39.88 -22.20 -2.63
N VAL A 28 39.31 -21.08 -3.09
CA VAL A 28 40.02 -20.11 -3.93
C VAL A 28 40.16 -18.82 -3.14
N GLU A 29 41.43 -18.48 -2.94
CA GLU A 29 41.99 -17.36 -2.25
C GLU A 29 41.72 -16.06 -3.03
N GLY A 30 41.13 -15.06 -2.37
CA GLY A 30 41.00 -13.66 -2.83
C GLY A 30 39.83 -13.40 -3.80
N PRO A 31 38.99 -12.38 -3.51
CA PRO A 31 39.39 -11.03 -3.94
C PRO A 31 39.05 -9.92 -2.92
N MET A 32 39.73 -8.80 -3.13
CA MET A 32 39.52 -7.51 -2.47
C MET A 32 38.04 -7.22 -2.22
N GLU A 33 37.71 -7.01 -0.96
CA GLU A 33 36.43 -6.53 -0.47
C GLU A 33 36.17 -5.16 -1.12
N SER A 34 35.43 -5.16 -2.23
CA SER A 34 34.83 -3.93 -2.74
C SER A 34 33.94 -3.37 -1.64
N PRO A 35 33.96 -2.05 -1.38
CA PRO A 35 33.04 -1.45 -0.44
C PRO A 35 31.63 -1.85 -0.86
N VAL A 36 30.90 -2.55 0.02
CA VAL A 36 29.47 -2.76 -0.12
C VAL A 36 28.85 -1.38 0.07
N GLU A 37 28.81 -0.63 -1.03
CA GLU A 37 28.04 0.60 -1.14
C GLU A 37 26.59 0.15 -0.99
N SER A 38 26.13 0.13 0.27
CA SER A 38 24.72 -0.06 0.58
C SER A 38 24.00 1.01 -0.24
N PRO A 39 23.08 0.64 -1.15
CA PRO A 39 22.35 1.63 -1.90
C PRO A 39 21.77 2.58 -0.85
N VAL A 40 22.13 3.86 -0.96
CA VAL A 40 21.44 4.92 -0.25
C VAL A 40 20.06 4.91 -0.85
N GLU A 41 19.20 4.04 -0.31
CA GLU A 41 17.77 4.02 -0.52
C GLU A 41 17.32 5.42 -0.12
N THR A 42 17.33 6.32 -1.09
CA THR A 42 16.62 7.59 -1.00
C THR A 42 15.19 7.15 -0.77
N SER A 43 14.82 7.07 0.51
CA SER A 43 13.50 6.68 0.97
C SER A 43 12.53 7.62 0.28
N ALA A 44 11.99 7.16 -0.84
CA ALA A 44 11.06 7.96 -1.62
C ALA A 44 9.90 8.24 -0.67
N ALA A 45 9.62 9.53 -0.44
CA ALA A 45 8.56 9.93 0.47
C ALA A 45 7.27 9.18 0.09
N ALA A 46 6.63 8.55 1.07
CA ALA A 46 5.44 7.76 0.82
C ALA A 46 4.33 8.63 0.20
N PRO A 47 3.51 8.10 -0.72
CA PRO A 47 2.55 8.90 -1.46
C PRO A 47 1.31 9.29 -0.63
N PHE A 48 1.25 8.97 0.66
CA PHE A 48 0.06 9.18 1.48
C PHE A 48 0.23 10.33 2.47
N ALA A 49 -0.89 10.96 2.84
CA ALA A 49 -0.92 11.90 3.94
C ALA A 49 -0.96 11.14 5.28
N ALA A 50 -0.29 11.66 6.30
CA ALA A 50 -0.23 11.05 7.61
C ALA A 50 -0.62 12.01 8.75
N TYR A 51 -1.03 11.42 9.87
CA TYR A 51 -1.24 12.10 11.15
C TYR A 51 -0.49 11.38 12.27
N ASP A 52 -0.21 12.11 13.36
CA ASP A 52 0.33 11.52 14.58
C ASP A 52 -0.82 11.02 15.47
N ARG A 53 -0.85 9.71 15.75
CA ARG A 53 -1.88 9.04 16.54
C ARG A 53 -1.81 9.40 18.04
N SER A 54 -0.74 10.08 18.48
CA SER A 54 -0.54 10.54 19.86
C SER A 54 -1.53 11.63 20.28
N GLU A 55 -2.10 12.36 19.31
CA GLU A 55 -3.16 13.33 19.53
C GLU A 55 -4.52 12.61 19.53
N PRO A 56 -5.46 12.92 20.45
CA PRO A 56 -6.78 12.31 20.46
C PRO A 56 -7.59 12.74 19.22
N GLY A 57 -7.50 11.94 18.15
CA GLY A 57 -8.28 12.11 16.93
C GLY A 57 -9.73 11.65 17.13
N VAL A 58 -10.66 12.59 17.08
CA VAL A 58 -12.10 12.32 17.09
C VAL A 58 -12.53 12.00 15.66
N GLY A 59 -12.96 10.77 15.41
CA GLY A 59 -13.62 10.39 14.16
C GLY A 59 -14.91 9.66 14.50
N ASP A 60 -16.04 10.14 13.96
CA ASP A 60 -17.24 9.32 13.89
C ASP A 60 -16.86 8.02 13.16
N ALA A 61 -17.13 6.86 13.78
CA ALA A 61 -16.81 5.58 13.16
C ALA A 61 -17.72 5.35 11.95
N ALA A 62 -17.20 5.66 10.76
CA ALA A 62 -17.83 5.44 9.48
C ALA A 62 -16.95 4.56 8.59
N LEU A 63 -17.54 4.08 7.48
CA LEU A 63 -16.87 3.23 6.50
C LEU A 63 -16.89 3.92 5.14
N LEU A 64 -15.72 4.03 4.51
CA LEU A 64 -15.58 4.50 3.14
C LEU A 64 -15.10 3.35 2.26
N THR A 65 -15.98 2.83 1.42
CA THR A 65 -15.61 1.90 0.33
C THR A 65 -15.15 2.72 -0.87
N ALA A 66 -13.91 2.50 -1.31
CA ALA A 66 -13.27 3.30 -2.35
C ALA A 66 -12.21 2.50 -3.11
N ILE A 67 -11.73 3.05 -4.23
CA ILE A 67 -10.55 2.55 -4.94
C ILE A 67 -9.37 3.45 -4.61
N LEU A 68 -8.23 2.87 -4.22
CA LEU A 68 -7.00 3.66 -4.05
C LEU A 68 -6.44 4.06 -5.41
N VAL A 69 -6.20 5.36 -5.61
CA VAL A 69 -5.66 5.92 -6.85
C VAL A 69 -4.48 6.82 -6.54
N LEU A 70 -3.47 6.82 -7.43
CA LEU A 70 -2.31 7.71 -7.32
C LEU A 70 -2.46 8.83 -8.36
N ASP A 71 -2.48 10.07 -7.91
CA ASP A 71 -2.59 11.26 -8.77
C ASP A 71 -1.56 12.30 -8.31
N ARG A 72 -0.63 12.65 -9.22
CA ARG A 72 0.43 13.65 -8.98
C ARG A 72 1.22 13.43 -7.68
N GLY A 73 1.51 12.17 -7.35
CA GLY A 73 2.29 11.80 -6.16
C GLY A 73 1.48 11.68 -4.87
N CYS A 74 0.17 11.93 -4.91
CA CYS A 74 -0.73 11.79 -3.77
C CYS A 74 -1.64 10.57 -3.93
N LEU A 75 -1.77 9.80 -2.87
CA LEU A 75 -2.68 8.68 -2.74
C LEU A 75 -4.06 9.22 -2.34
N TYR A 76 -5.08 8.94 -3.17
CA TYR A 76 -6.47 9.29 -2.91
C TYR A 76 -7.33 8.04 -2.81
N ALA A 77 -8.45 8.16 -2.10
CA ALA A 77 -9.53 7.19 -2.11
C ALA A 77 -10.65 7.75 -3.01
N ASP A 78 -10.89 7.11 -4.16
CA ASP A 78 -11.97 7.45 -5.07
C ASP A 78 -13.21 6.60 -4.76
N SER A 79 -14.29 7.27 -4.35
CA SER A 79 -15.58 6.64 -4.10
C SER A 79 -16.61 7.29 -5.01
N GLU A 80 -17.01 6.56 -6.06
CA GLU A 80 -17.98 7.02 -7.07
C GLU A 80 -17.56 8.34 -7.75
N GLY A 81 -16.28 8.51 -8.06
CA GLY A 81 -15.74 9.73 -8.68
C GLY A 81 -15.55 10.88 -7.70
N ARG A 82 -15.85 10.70 -6.41
CA ARG A 82 -15.51 11.65 -5.35
C ARG A 82 -14.18 11.23 -4.73
N ARG A 83 -13.17 12.09 -4.91
CA ARG A 83 -11.85 11.90 -4.31
C ARG A 83 -11.80 12.41 -2.88
N TRP A 84 -11.24 11.58 -2.01
CA TRP A 84 -10.88 11.91 -0.64
C TRP A 84 -9.37 11.78 -0.49
N LEU A 85 -8.74 12.65 0.27
CA LEU A 85 -7.38 12.48 0.75
C LEU A 85 -7.43 11.64 2.04
N PRO A 86 -7.15 10.33 1.98
CA PRO A 86 -7.02 9.51 3.17
C PRO A 86 -5.77 9.94 3.95
N VAL A 87 -5.93 10.10 5.25
CA VAL A 87 -4.84 10.45 6.18
C VAL A 87 -4.65 9.29 7.12
N PHE A 88 -3.53 8.61 6.98
CA PHE A 88 -3.21 7.38 7.71
C PHE A 88 -2.40 7.69 8.97
N PRO A 89 -2.48 6.85 10.02
CA PRO A 89 -1.58 6.99 11.15
C PRO A 89 -0.15 6.76 10.68
N ALA A 90 0.76 7.69 10.97
CA ALA A 90 2.16 7.55 10.56
C ALA A 90 2.78 6.26 11.15
N ALA A 91 2.47 5.97 12.41
CA ALA A 91 2.86 4.73 13.06
C ALA A 91 1.98 3.57 12.57
N GLY A 92 2.64 2.54 12.02
CA GLY A 92 1.98 1.31 11.58
C GLY A 92 1.43 1.34 10.15
N THR A 93 1.68 2.41 9.38
CA THR A 93 1.39 2.48 7.94
C THR A 93 2.67 2.47 7.12
N GLU A 94 2.74 1.57 6.15
CA GLU A 94 3.88 1.38 5.26
C GLU A 94 3.42 1.40 3.79
N TRP A 95 4.32 1.84 2.91
CA TRP A 95 4.11 1.83 1.48
C TRP A 95 5.22 1.04 0.78
N ASP A 96 4.82 0.02 0.02
CA ASP A 96 5.70 -0.67 -0.92
C ASP A 96 5.48 -0.07 -2.31
N ALA A 97 6.49 0.68 -2.79
CA ALA A 97 6.45 1.31 -4.11
C ALA A 97 6.52 0.31 -5.26
N ALA A 98 7.23 -0.81 -5.09
CA ALA A 98 7.38 -1.84 -6.12
C ALA A 98 6.07 -2.64 -6.27
N ALA A 99 5.46 -3.04 -5.16
CA ALA A 99 4.19 -3.75 -5.14
C ALA A 99 2.96 -2.83 -5.26
N ARG A 100 3.15 -1.50 -5.18
CA ARG A 100 2.08 -0.48 -5.17
C ARG A 100 1.03 -0.78 -4.11
N THR A 101 1.52 -1.05 -2.92
CA THR A 101 0.72 -1.62 -1.84
C THR A 101 0.88 -0.80 -0.57
N LEU A 102 -0.23 -0.45 0.06
CA LEU A 102 -0.28 0.16 1.38
C LEU A 102 -0.55 -0.92 2.42
N THR A 103 0.28 -1.01 3.44
CA THR A 103 0.07 -1.90 4.59
C THR A 103 -0.21 -1.07 5.82
N MET A 104 -1.29 -1.39 6.55
CA MET A 104 -1.60 -0.76 7.83
C MET A 104 -2.06 -1.79 8.84
N ASP A 105 -1.40 -1.84 10.00
CA ASP A 105 -1.72 -2.78 11.08
C ASP A 105 -1.83 -4.25 10.57
N GLY A 106 -0.96 -4.64 9.64
CA GLY A 106 -0.92 -5.97 9.02
C GLY A 106 -1.99 -6.22 7.95
N ARG A 107 -2.81 -5.24 7.61
CA ARG A 107 -3.77 -5.28 6.50
C ARG A 107 -3.21 -4.61 5.27
N THR A 108 -3.57 -5.12 4.10
CA THR A 108 -2.94 -4.74 2.85
C THR A 108 -3.99 -4.24 1.87
N ALA A 109 -3.76 -3.04 1.33
CA ALA A 109 -4.57 -2.41 0.29
C ALA A 109 -3.72 -2.18 -0.96
N VAL A 110 -4.15 -2.76 -2.07
CA VAL A 110 -3.44 -2.66 -3.36
C VAL A 110 -4.01 -1.52 -4.18
N LEU A 111 -3.14 -0.72 -4.79
CA LEU A 111 -3.57 0.37 -5.66
C LEU A 111 -4.46 -0.13 -6.81
N GLY A 112 -5.54 0.59 -7.10
CA GLY A 112 -6.51 0.25 -8.13
C GLY A 112 -7.52 -0.83 -7.72
N GLN A 113 -7.43 -1.38 -6.52
CA GLN A 113 -8.43 -2.29 -5.96
C GLN A 113 -9.40 -1.55 -5.03
N THR A 114 -10.56 -2.16 -4.83
CA THR A 114 -11.51 -1.70 -3.81
C THR A 114 -10.91 -1.96 -2.43
N VAL A 115 -11.08 -0.99 -1.54
CA VAL A 115 -10.64 -1.03 -0.14
C VAL A 115 -11.77 -0.50 0.73
N GLU A 116 -11.84 -0.98 1.97
CA GLU A 116 -12.69 -0.41 3.00
C GLU A 116 -11.84 0.41 3.97
N LEU A 117 -12.10 1.70 4.09
CA LEU A 117 -11.38 2.60 5.00
C LEU A 117 -12.31 2.96 6.15
N GLY A 118 -12.06 2.36 7.31
CA GLY A 118 -12.73 2.76 8.55
C GLY A 118 -12.15 4.08 9.04
N GLY A 119 -13.02 5.00 9.46
CA GLY A 119 -12.60 6.36 9.77
C GLY A 119 -13.74 7.35 9.71
N GLY A 120 -13.41 8.61 9.45
CA GLY A 120 -14.40 9.66 9.31
C GLY A 120 -13.87 10.89 8.60
N THR A 121 -14.77 11.81 8.26
CA THR A 121 -14.37 13.10 7.68
C THR A 121 -13.61 13.93 8.71
N ALA A 122 -12.52 14.57 8.29
CA ALA A 122 -11.73 15.44 9.14
C ALA A 122 -11.44 16.78 8.47
N ARG A 123 -10.86 17.70 9.24
CA ARG A 123 -10.26 18.93 8.72
C ARG A 123 -8.80 18.67 8.33
N ALA A 124 -8.23 19.56 7.54
CA ALA A 124 -6.84 19.42 7.05
C ALA A 124 -5.77 19.68 8.12
N ASP A 125 -6.14 20.23 9.29
CA ASP A 125 -5.25 20.49 10.43
C ASP A 125 -4.77 19.21 11.12
N VAL A 126 -5.45 18.08 10.93
CA VAL A 126 -4.99 16.76 11.41
C VAL A 126 -3.77 16.23 10.65
N ILE A 127 -3.45 16.80 9.49
CA ILE A 127 -2.37 16.31 8.63
C ILE A 127 -1.02 16.80 9.17
N THR A 128 -0.19 15.87 9.63
CA THR A 128 1.17 16.16 10.09
C THR A 128 2.20 16.07 8.96
N SER A 129 1.94 15.24 7.95
CA SER A 129 2.75 15.17 6.73
C SER A 129 1.89 14.79 5.52
N ALA A 130 2.27 15.28 4.33
CA ALA A 130 1.67 14.87 3.06
C ALA A 130 2.61 15.25 1.92
N PRO A 131 2.57 14.54 0.77
CA PRO A 131 3.22 14.99 -0.44
C PRO A 131 2.77 16.41 -0.84
N GLU A 132 3.67 17.14 -1.52
CA GLU A 132 3.35 18.48 -2.00
C GLU A 132 2.23 18.44 -3.05
N GLY A 133 1.33 19.42 -3.01
CA GLY A 133 0.27 19.57 -4.02
C GLY A 133 -0.95 18.67 -3.84
N CYS A 134 -1.06 17.89 -2.76
CA CYS A 134 -2.28 17.13 -2.48
C CYS A 134 -3.48 18.06 -2.24
N ASP A 135 -4.64 17.71 -2.80
CA ASP A 135 -5.91 18.39 -2.55
C ASP A 135 -6.42 18.03 -1.15
N ARG A 136 -6.54 19.04 -0.28
CA ARG A 136 -6.96 18.91 1.12
C ARG A 136 -8.40 19.37 1.35
N SER A 137 -9.17 19.58 0.29
CA SER A 137 -10.57 20.01 0.39
C SER A 137 -11.50 18.93 0.97
N ARG A 138 -11.11 17.66 0.87
CA ARG A 138 -11.85 16.50 1.40
C ARG A 138 -10.89 15.54 2.06
N VAL A 139 -10.92 15.51 3.39
CA VAL A 139 -10.00 14.71 4.20
C VAL A 139 -10.77 13.58 4.87
N TRP A 140 -10.24 12.37 4.77
CA TRP A 140 -10.74 11.19 5.47
C TRP A 140 -9.68 10.69 6.44
N LEU A 141 -9.93 10.83 7.75
CA LEU A 141 -9.03 10.30 8.76
C LEU A 141 -9.22 8.78 8.84
N VAL A 142 -8.19 8.03 8.48
CA VAL A 142 -8.21 6.56 8.47
C VAL A 142 -7.80 6.04 9.83
N VAL A 143 -8.61 5.17 10.41
CA VAL A 143 -8.30 4.46 11.67
C VAL A 143 -8.20 2.95 11.49
N SER A 144 -8.76 2.41 10.41
CA SER A 144 -8.63 0.99 10.03
C SER A 144 -8.69 0.80 8.51
N VAL A 145 -8.07 -0.28 8.02
CA VAL A 145 -8.10 -0.71 6.62
C VAL A 145 -8.67 -2.13 6.56
N GLY A 146 -9.65 -2.32 5.68
CA GLY A 146 -10.29 -3.59 5.34
C GLY A 146 -10.16 -3.90 3.86
N SER A 147 -10.38 -5.17 3.51
CA SER A 147 -10.25 -5.74 2.15
C SER A 147 -11.54 -6.43 1.74
#